data_AF-A0A953WQZ0-F1
#
_entry.id   AF-A0A953WQZ0-F1
#
_cell.length_a   1.000
_cell.length_b   1.000
_cell.length_c   1.000
_cell.angle_alpha   90.00
_cell.angle_beta   90.00
_cell.angle_gamma   90.00
#
_symmetry.space_group_name_H-M   'P 1'
#
loop_
_entity.id
_entity.type
_entity.pdbx_description
1 polymer ?
#
loop_
_entity_poly.entity_id
_entity_poly.type
_entity_poly.pdbx_seq_one_letter_code
_entity_poly.pdbx_strand_id
1 'polypeptide(L)'
;LLALVAPTPVFLGNGRRDVWSDPNSSFRAAEAASAVYVADGEPGLTVTGMKGFDPGAGIAWWLRPGGHSMVSEDIDAFIAFLHAHLNHDRMQQTAVTTSK
;
A
#
# COMPACT_ATOMS: atom_id res chain seq x y z
N LEU A 1 -15.02 -0.71 0.74
CA LEU A 1 -14.15 -0.08 1.74
C LEU A 1 -12.86 0.43 1.10
N LEU A 2 -12.01 -0.41 0.50
CA LEU A 2 -10.73 0.03 -0.12
C LEU A 2 -10.91 1.20 -1.10
N ALA A 3 -11.88 1.13 -2.01
CA ALA A 3 -12.17 2.22 -2.94
C ALA A 3 -12.53 3.57 -2.26
N LEU A 4 -13.06 3.56 -1.03
CA LEU A 4 -13.40 4.79 -0.29
C LEU A 4 -12.16 5.48 0.30
N VAL A 5 -11.00 4.82 0.29
CA VAL A 5 -9.73 5.35 0.80
C VAL A 5 -9.01 6.17 -0.27
N ALA A 6 -9.35 5.98 -1.56
CA ALA A 6 -8.78 6.73 -2.66
C ALA A 6 -8.93 8.26 -2.45
N PRO A 7 -7.92 9.08 -2.84
CA PRO A 7 -6.64 8.71 -3.44
C PRO A 7 -5.54 8.35 -2.41
N THR A 8 -5.86 8.21 -1.12
CA THR A 8 -4.84 7.94 -0.11
C THR A 8 -4.20 6.56 -0.34
N PRO A 9 -2.87 6.44 -0.49
CA PRO A 9 -2.21 5.16 -0.68
C PRO A 9 -2.47 4.20 0.48
N VAL A 10 -2.67 2.92 0.20
CA VAL A 10 -2.94 1.88 1.20
C VAL A 10 -2.03 0.68 1.04
N PHE A 11 -1.54 0.17 2.16
CA PHE A 11 -0.73 -1.05 2.24
C PHE A 11 -1.57 -2.23 2.74
N LEU A 12 -1.54 -3.35 2.03
CA LEU A 12 -2.24 -4.59 2.38
C LEU A 12 -1.23 -5.72 2.64
N GLY A 13 -0.93 -5.97 3.91
CA GLY A 13 -0.05 -7.05 4.34
C GLY A 13 -0.80 -8.37 4.57
N ASN A 14 -0.28 -9.47 4.03
CA ASN A 14 -0.92 -10.79 4.09
C ASN A 14 0.11 -11.91 4.34
N GLY A 15 -0.32 -12.97 5.04
CA GLY A 15 0.43 -14.23 5.16
C GLY A 15 -0.19 -15.34 4.30
N ARG A 16 0.61 -16.02 3.47
CA ARG A 16 0.10 -17.03 2.52
C ARG A 16 -0.71 -18.17 3.16
N ARG A 17 -0.38 -18.58 4.37
CA ARG A 17 -1.07 -19.64 5.13
C ARG A 17 -2.08 -19.10 6.13
N ASP A 18 -2.30 -17.78 6.19
CA ASP A 18 -3.35 -17.17 6.99
C ASP A 18 -4.70 -17.30 6.28
N VAL A 19 -5.16 -18.55 6.09
CA VAL A 19 -6.34 -18.84 5.25
C VAL A 19 -7.63 -18.25 5.82
N TRP A 20 -7.67 -17.96 7.13
CA TRP A 20 -8.84 -17.39 7.77
C TRP A 20 -9.04 -15.91 7.41
N SER A 21 -7.98 -15.17 7.11
CA SER A 21 -8.07 -13.80 6.60
C SER A 21 -8.31 -13.74 5.08
N ASP A 22 -8.32 -14.90 4.41
CA ASP A 22 -8.50 -15.09 2.97
C ASP A 22 -7.67 -14.15 2.09
N PRO A 23 -6.34 -14.39 1.97
CA PRO A 23 -5.46 -13.60 1.12
C PRO A 23 -5.91 -13.54 -0.35
N ASN A 24 -6.65 -14.53 -0.85
CA ASN A 24 -7.07 -14.51 -2.25
C ASN A 24 -8.22 -13.51 -2.44
N SER A 25 -9.20 -13.49 -1.53
CA SER A 25 -10.29 -12.52 -1.60
C SER A 25 -9.83 -11.10 -1.28
N SER A 26 -8.85 -10.90 -0.39
CA SER A 26 -8.27 -9.57 -0.17
C SER A 26 -7.54 -9.05 -1.41
N PHE A 27 -6.83 -9.91 -2.17
CA PHE A 27 -6.25 -9.52 -3.47
C PHE A 27 -7.34 -9.12 -4.48
N ARG A 28 -8.41 -9.91 -4.59
CA ARG A 28 -9.54 -9.58 -5.49
C ARG A 28 -10.26 -8.30 -5.08
N ALA A 29 -10.33 -7.99 -3.78
CA ALA A 29 -10.86 -6.72 -3.31
C ALA A 29 -9.97 -5.54 -3.71
N ALA A 30 -8.63 -5.72 -3.71
CA ALA A 30 -7.68 -4.73 -4.23
C ALA A 30 -7.83 -4.54 -5.74
N GLU A 31 -7.97 -5.62 -6.52
CA GLU A 31 -8.26 -5.56 -7.96
C GLU A 31 -9.54 -4.76 -8.24
N ALA A 32 -10.63 -5.07 -7.52
CA ALA A 32 -11.90 -4.38 -7.68
C ALA A 32 -11.85 -2.89 -7.30
N ALA A 33 -11.02 -2.52 -6.31
CA ALA A 33 -10.85 -1.13 -5.89
C ALA A 33 -9.91 -0.32 -6.80
N SER A 34 -9.04 -0.99 -7.56
CA SER A 34 -8.02 -0.37 -8.42
C SER A 34 -8.59 0.69 -9.36
N ALA A 35 -9.77 0.43 -9.96
CA ALA A 35 -10.40 1.35 -10.90
C ALA A 35 -10.73 2.73 -10.28
N VAL A 36 -11.03 2.79 -8.98
CA VAL A 36 -11.33 4.06 -8.30
C VAL A 36 -10.07 4.86 -8.02
N TYR A 37 -8.98 4.20 -7.61
CA TYR A 37 -7.68 4.84 -7.47
C TYR A 37 -7.21 5.44 -8.81
N VAL A 38 -7.35 4.69 -9.90
CA VAL A 38 -7.03 5.19 -11.26
C VAL A 38 -7.90 6.37 -11.66
N ALA A 39 -9.19 6.36 -11.33
CA ALA A 39 -10.09 7.47 -11.60
C ALA A 39 -9.71 8.75 -10.83
N ASP A 40 -9.16 8.60 -9.62
CA ASP A 40 -8.71 9.70 -8.76
C ASP A 40 -7.23 10.10 -9.00
N GLY A 41 -6.58 9.55 -10.04
CA GLY A 41 -5.25 9.96 -10.49
C GLY A 41 -4.06 9.23 -9.85
N GLU A 42 -4.30 8.22 -9.03
CA GLU A 42 -3.25 7.38 -8.43
C GLU A 42 -3.10 6.05 -9.18
N PRO A 43 -1.89 5.44 -9.24
CA PRO A 43 -1.78 4.06 -9.67
C PRO A 43 -2.61 3.19 -8.72
N GLY A 44 -3.57 2.41 -9.22
CA GLY A 44 -4.37 1.51 -8.37
C GLY A 44 -3.55 0.31 -7.87
N LEU A 45 -4.04 -0.91 -8.08
CA LEU A 45 -3.21 -2.11 -7.97
C LEU A 45 -2.46 -2.31 -9.30
N THR A 46 -1.13 -2.27 -9.28
CA THR A 46 -0.27 -2.34 -10.49
C THR A 46 0.25 -3.74 -10.79
N VAL A 47 0.23 -4.64 -9.80
CA VAL A 47 0.74 -6.01 -9.94
C VAL A 47 -0.34 -6.95 -10.51
N THR A 48 0.07 -7.87 -11.39
CA THR A 48 -0.86 -8.80 -12.07
C THR A 48 -1.13 -10.08 -11.29
N GLY A 49 -0.49 -10.28 -10.14
CA GLY A 49 -0.67 -11.48 -9.34
C GLY A 49 -0.15 -11.32 -7.91
N MET A 50 -0.65 -12.20 -7.03
CA MET A 50 -0.45 -12.09 -5.58
C MET A 50 1.00 -12.16 -5.08
N LYS A 51 1.95 -12.58 -5.93
CA LYS A 51 3.39 -12.61 -5.62
C LYS A 51 4.10 -11.30 -5.95
N GLY A 52 3.46 -10.43 -6.73
CA GLY A 52 4.01 -9.11 -7.03
C GLY A 52 3.91 -8.21 -5.82
N PHE A 53 4.88 -7.31 -5.70
CA PHE A 53 4.88 -6.23 -4.73
C PHE A 53 5.39 -4.98 -5.45
N ASP A 54 4.57 -3.93 -5.41
CA ASP A 54 4.92 -2.59 -5.88
C ASP A 54 4.64 -1.62 -4.72
N PRO A 55 5.68 -1.12 -4.03
CA PRO A 55 5.50 -0.22 -2.89
C PRO A 55 5.01 1.17 -3.29
N GLY A 56 5.11 1.56 -4.58
CA GLY A 56 4.67 2.88 -5.08
C GLY A 56 3.27 2.89 -5.68
N ALA A 57 2.56 1.77 -5.63
CA ALA A 57 1.17 1.67 -6.03
C ALA A 57 0.25 2.30 -4.97
N GLY A 58 -0.81 2.98 -5.41
CA GLY A 58 -1.85 3.49 -4.52
C GLY A 58 -2.56 2.38 -3.75
N ILE A 59 -2.58 1.14 -4.29
CA ILE A 59 -2.85 -0.07 -3.50
C ILE A 59 -1.62 -0.98 -3.53
N ALA A 60 -0.76 -0.85 -2.51
CA ALA A 60 0.42 -1.69 -2.35
C ALA A 60 0.05 -3.04 -1.71
N TRP A 61 0.15 -4.11 -2.50
CA TRP A 61 -0.15 -5.48 -2.07
C TRP A 61 1.12 -6.22 -1.62
N TRP A 62 1.12 -6.73 -0.39
CA TRP A 62 2.21 -7.54 0.15
C TRP A 62 1.72 -8.92 0.59
N LEU A 63 2.45 -9.96 0.18
CA LEU A 63 2.19 -11.35 0.57
C LEU A 63 3.48 -12.07 0.93
N ARG A 64 3.67 -12.36 2.21
CA ARG A 64 4.78 -13.18 2.70
C ARG A 64 4.41 -14.65 2.84
N PRO A 65 5.39 -15.58 2.84
CA PRO A 65 5.17 -16.93 3.36
C PRO A 65 4.78 -16.92 4.86
N GLY A 66 4.23 -18.04 5.34
CA GLY A 66 3.85 -18.20 6.74
C GLY A 66 2.38 -17.88 7.03
N GLY A 67 2.01 -17.97 8.31
CA GLY A 67 0.62 -17.81 8.78
C GLY A 67 0.34 -16.46 9.42
N HIS A 68 -0.71 -16.42 10.24
CA HIS A 68 -1.19 -15.24 10.95
C HIS A 68 -0.14 -14.69 11.92
N SER A 69 0.44 -13.54 11.58
CA SER A 69 1.40 -12.80 12.42
C SER A 69 1.79 -11.48 11.73
N MET A 70 2.61 -10.67 12.39
CA MET A 70 3.39 -9.60 11.77
C MET A 70 4.86 -9.86 12.10
N VAL A 71 5.72 -9.94 11.08
CA VAL A 71 7.15 -10.26 11.21
C VAL A 71 8.02 -9.15 10.63
N SER A 72 9.34 -9.27 10.77
CA SER A 72 10.33 -8.31 10.25
C SER A 72 10.12 -7.97 8.78
N GLU A 73 9.85 -8.97 7.95
CA GLU A 73 9.65 -8.82 6.51
C GLU A 73 8.40 -7.99 6.17
N ASP A 74 7.37 -8.02 7.02
CA ASP A 74 6.20 -7.15 6.87
C ASP A 74 6.56 -5.69 7.18
N ILE A 75 7.42 -5.46 8.18
CA ILE A 75 7.92 -4.14 8.53
C ILE A 75 8.80 -3.58 7.42
N ASP A 76 9.67 -4.39 6.82
CA ASP A 76 10.51 -3.98 5.70
C ASP A 76 9.66 -3.57 4.48
N ALA A 77 8.64 -4.36 4.14
CA ALA A 77 7.70 -4.05 3.05
C ALA A 77 6.91 -2.76 3.36
N PHE A 78 6.46 -2.58 4.60
CA PHE A 78 5.77 -1.37 5.02
C PHE A 78 6.67 -0.13 4.96
N ILE A 79 7.94 -0.23 5.39
CA ILE A 79 8.92 0.86 5.28
C ILE A 79 9.18 1.22 3.80
N ALA A 80 9.28 0.23 2.91
CA ALA A 80 9.41 0.48 1.47
C ALA A 80 8.19 1.26 0.91
N PHE A 81 6.98 0.89 1.32
CA PHE A 81 5.76 1.63 0.99
C PHE A 81 5.79 3.08 1.53
N LEU A 82 6.18 3.28 2.78
CA LEU A 82 6.30 4.63 3.36
C LEU A 82 7.30 5.48 2.58
N HIS A 83 8.45 4.92 2.21
CA HIS A 83 9.45 5.63 1.41
C HIS A 83 8.94 5.99 0.01
N ALA A 84 8.11 5.15 -0.60
CA ALA A 84 7.56 5.43 -1.92
C ALA A 84 6.50 6.56 -1.90
N HIS A 85 5.74 6.71 -0.82
CA HIS A 85 4.59 7.63 -0.76
C HIS A 85 4.78 8.88 0.13
N LEU A 86 5.70 8.85 1.11
CA LEU A 86 5.87 9.94 2.07
C LEU A 86 7.14 10.78 1.84
N ASN A 87 7.99 10.39 0.89
CA ASN A 87 9.24 11.09 0.60
C ASN A 87 9.08 12.20 -0.44
N HIS A 88 8.13 13.13 -0.25
CA HIS A 88 8.15 14.43 -0.93
C HIS A 88 7.50 15.49 0.00
N ASP A 89 8.28 16.49 0.40
CA ASP A 89 7.85 17.87 0.74
C ASP A 89 7.09 18.23 2.05
N ARG A 90 7.26 17.50 3.16
CA ARG A 90 6.91 18.07 4.50
C ARG A 90 8.04 18.80 5.25
N MET A 91 9.27 18.79 4.74
CA MET A 91 10.38 19.57 5.33
C MET A 91 10.55 20.98 4.72
N GLN A 92 9.92 21.30 3.59
CA GLN A 92 10.01 22.63 2.96
C GLN A 92 9.04 23.67 3.57
N GLN A 93 8.01 23.26 4.33
CA GLN A 93 7.06 24.20 4.96
C GLN A 93 7.42 24.66 6.38
N THR A 94 8.49 24.14 6.98
CA THR A 94 9.05 24.67 8.23
C THR A 94 10.08 25.78 8.04
N ALA A 95 10.37 26.18 6.79
CA ALA A 95 11.01 27.46 6.52
C ALA A 95 10.00 28.58 6.84
N VAL A 96 9.80 28.82 8.14
CA VAL A 96 9.19 30.05 8.65
C VAL A 96 9.91 31.20 7.99
N THR A 97 9.16 31.93 7.18
CA THR A 97 9.44 33.30 6.76
C THR A 97 9.84 34.12 7.98
N THR A 98 11.12 34.13 8.32
CA THR A 98 11.68 35.16 9.19
C THR A 98 12.22 36.26 8.28
N SER A 99 11.28 37.04 7.74
CA SER A 99 11.58 38.39 7.27
C SER A 99 11.54 39.31 8.48
N LYS A 100 12.71 39.66 9.01
CA LYS A 100 13.07 41.01 9.47
C LYS A 100 14.54 41.08 9.84
#